data_AF-A0A0E3WHZ1-F1
#
_entry.id   AF-A0A0E3WHZ1-F1
#
_cell.length_a   1.000
_cell.length_b   1.000
_cell.length_c   1.000
_cell.angle_alpha   90.00
_cell.angle_beta   90.00
_cell.angle_gamma   90.00
#
_symmetry.space_group_name_H-M   'P 1'
#
loop_
_entity.id
_entity.type
_entity.pdbx_description
1 polymer ?
#
loop_
_entity_poly.entity_id
_entity_poly.type
_entity_poly.pdbx_seq_one_letter_code
_entity_poly.pdbx_strand_id
1 'polypeptide(L)' 'MLHNQEFKVYIITTGDIMRFFVVEVIIGTMTYSLAMKIFHNVILASAGGWIGTETIKRLNAAVKVLLK' A
#
# COMPACT_ATOMS: atom_id res chain seq x y z
N MET A 1 35.25 -9.34 -10.57
CA MET A 1 33.78 -9.39 -10.79
C MET A 1 33.21 -8.04 -10.36
N LEU A 2 33.19 -7.06 -11.27
CA LEU A 2 32.62 -5.73 -11.01
C LEU A 2 31.10 -5.84 -11.15
N HIS A 3 30.42 -5.84 -10.02
CA HIS A 3 28.97 -5.89 -9.94
C HIS A 3 28.40 -4.55 -10.45
N ASN A 4 27.39 -4.60 -11.34
CA ASN A 4 26.67 -3.45 -11.88
C ASN A 4 26.25 -2.47 -10.77
N GLN A 5 27.00 -1.37 -10.58
CA GLN A 5 26.54 -0.21 -9.82
C GLN A 5 25.71 0.69 -10.73
N GLU A 6 24.51 0.24 -11.09
CA GLU A 6 23.57 1.06 -11.82
C GLU A 6 22.93 2.08 -10.87
N PHE A 7 23.16 3.37 -11.13
CA PHE A 7 22.52 4.46 -10.41
C PHE A 7 21.03 4.49 -10.75
N LYS A 8 20.18 4.18 -9.77
CA LYS A 8 18.71 4.21 -9.94
C LYS A 8 18.15 5.54 -9.45
N VAL A 9 17.50 6.26 -10.36
CA VAL A 9 16.75 7.49 -10.04
C VAL A 9 15.27 7.14 -9.94
N TYR A 10 14.67 7.43 -8.79
CA TYR A 10 13.23 7.31 -8.58
C TYR A 10 12.61 8.70 -8.68
N ILE A 11 11.65 8.87 -9.59
CA ILE A 11 10.89 10.10 -9.75
C ILE A 11 9.55 9.90 -9.05
N ILE A 12 9.33 10.66 -7.97
CA ILE A 12 8.04 10.71 -7.28
C ILE A 12 7.22 11.80 -7.94
N THR A 13 6.11 11.43 -8.57
CA THR A 13 5.19 12.37 -9.20
C THR A 13 4.06 12.77 -8.25
N THR A 14 3.34 13.83 -8.57
CA THR A 14 2.11 14.22 -7.85
C THR A 14 1.09 13.07 -7.81
N GLY A 15 1.02 12.26 -8.87
CA GLY A 15 0.16 11.08 -8.91
C GLY A 15 0.54 10.03 -7.87
N ASP A 16 1.84 9.82 -7.63
CA ASP A 16 2.34 8.89 -6.61
C ASP A 16 2.00 9.38 -5.21
N ILE A 17 2.14 10.69 -4.97
CA ILE A 17 1.75 11.33 -3.69
C ILE A 17 0.25 11.17 -3.46
N MET A 18 -0.58 11.47 -4.47
CA MET A 18 -2.04 11.32 -4.36
C MET A 18 -2.43 9.86 -4.10
N ARG A 19 -1.79 8.91 -4.78
CA ARG A 19 -2.02 7.48 -4.56
C ARG A 19 -1.65 7.07 -3.13
N PHE A 20 -0.54 7.56 -2.60
CA PHE A 20 -0.15 7.32 -1.21
C PHE A 20 -1.21 7.86 -0.24
N PHE A 21 -1.66 9.09 -0.41
CA PHE A 21 -2.71 9.67 0.44
C PHE A 21 -4.00 8.85 0.40
N VAL A 22 -4.48 8.50 -0.79
CA VAL A 22 -5.73 7.75 -0.92
C VAL A 22 -5.61 6.36 -0.30
N VAL A 23 -4.55 5.62 -0.62
CA VAL A 23 -4.43 4.20 -0.22
C VAL A 23 -3.96 4.05 1.22
N GLU A 24 -2.89 4.74 1.62
CA GLU A 24 -2.30 4.53 2.93
C GLU A 24 -2.98 5.37 4.01
N VAL A 25 -3.41 6.60 3.69
CA VAL A 25 -4.02 7.48 4.71
C VAL A 25 -5.53 7.24 4.78
N ILE A 26 -6.26 7.44 3.69
CA ILE A 26 -7.73 7.34 3.72
C ILE A 26 -8.16 5.89 3.91
N ILE A 27 -7.81 5.01 2.97
CA ILE A 27 -8.20 3.60 3.03
C ILE A 27 -7.57 2.91 4.25
N GLY A 28 -6.29 3.17 4.54
CA GLY A 28 -5.62 2.62 5.72
C GLY A 28 -6.29 2.98 7.05
N THR A 29 -6.74 4.22 7.21
CA THR A 29 -7.48 4.62 8.43
C THR A 29 -8.85 3.94 8.51
N MET A 30 -9.53 3.79 7.37
CA MET A 30 -10.82 3.08 7.31
C MET A 30 -10.66 1.59 7.65
N THR A 31 -9.67 0.91 7.06
CA THR A 31 -9.42 -0.52 7.34
C THR A 31 -8.97 -0.73 8.78
N TYR A 32 -8.13 0.14 9.32
CA TYR A 32 -7.77 0.13 10.74
C TYR A 32 -9.00 0.29 11.63
N SER A 33 -9.87 1.27 11.35
CA SER A 33 -11.06 1.53 12.16
C SER A 33 -12.03 0.35 12.14
N LEU A 34 -12.20 -0.29 10.98
CA LEU A 34 -13.00 -1.51 10.84
C LEU A 34 -12.38 -2.68 11.61
N ALA A 35 -11.07 -2.89 11.48
CA ALA A 35 -10.36 -3.95 12.18
C ALA A 35 -10.40 -3.73 13.70
N MET A 36 -10.31 -2.48 14.16
CA MET A 36 -10.42 -2.13 15.58
C MET A 36 -11.80 -2.45 16.15
N LYS A 37 -12.89 -2.25 15.36
CA LYS A 37 -14.25 -2.66 15.77
C LYS A 37 -14.43 -4.17 15.89
N ILE A 38 -13.62 -4.96 15.18
CA ILE A 38 -13.70 -6.42 15.21
C ILE A 38 -12.81 -6.97 16.32
N PHE A 39 -11.52 -6.63 16.28
CA PHE A 39 -10.52 -7.23 17.13
C PHE A 39 -10.37 -6.54 18.49
N HIS A 40 -10.86 -5.30 18.64
CA HIS A 40 -10.74 -4.49 19.86
C HIS A 40 -9.29 -4.40 20.39
N ASN A 41 -8.31 -4.62 19.52
CA ASN A 41 -6.90 -4.72 19.85
C ASN A 41 -6.09 -3.96 18.81
N VAL A 42 -5.25 -3.04 19.28
CA VAL A 42 -4.46 -2.13 18.43
C VAL A 42 -3.47 -2.88 17.55
N ILE A 43 -2.85 -3.95 18.04
CA ILE A 43 -1.86 -4.73 17.28
C ILE A 43 -2.55 -5.45 16.12
N LEU A 44 -3.66 -6.14 16.40
CA LEU A 44 -4.42 -6.85 15.36
C LEU A 44 -5.08 -5.88 14.37
N ALA A 45 -5.56 -4.73 14.86
CA ALA A 45 -6.13 -3.69 14.00
C ALA A 45 -5.08 -3.06 13.07
N SER A 46 -3.86 -2.84 13.57
CA SER A 46 -2.74 -2.33 12.78
C SER A 46 -2.29 -3.34 11.72
N ALA A 47 -2.14 -4.61 12.11
CA ALA A 47 -1.80 -5.67 11.17
C ALA A 47 -2.91 -5.87 10.11
N GLY A 48 -4.18 -5.87 10.51
CA GLY A 48 -5.32 -5.97 9.60
C GLY A 48 -5.43 -4.79 8.65
N GLY A 49 -5.17 -3.57 9.14
CA GLY A 49 -5.12 -2.36 8.32
C GLY A 49 -4.03 -2.45 7.25
N TRP A 50 -2.82 -2.88 7.64
CA TRP A 50 -1.70 -3.08 6.72
C TRP A 50 -1.96 -4.17 5.67
N ILE A 51 -2.51 -5.31 6.08
CA ILE A 51 -2.90 -6.38 5.15
C ILE A 51 -3.91 -5.82 4.14
N GLY A 52 -4.90 -5.05 4.60
CA GLY A 52 -5.89 -4.42 3.73
C GLY A 52 -5.27 -3.51 2.65
N THR A 53 -4.39 -2.58 3.03
CA THR A 53 -3.78 -1.65 2.06
C THR A 53 -2.80 -2.38 1.13
N GLU A 54 -2.04 -3.34 1.64
CA GLU A 54 -1.10 -4.15 0.86
C GLU A 54 -1.81 -5.02 -0.19
N THR A 55 -2.94 -5.64 0.16
CA THR A 55 -3.77 -6.40 -0.78
C THR A 55 -4.30 -5.51 -1.91
N ILE A 56 -4.77 -4.30 -1.62
CA ILE A 56 -5.27 -3.36 -2.64
C ILE A 56 -4.16 -2.94 -3.61
N LYS A 57 -2.94 -2.68 -3.09
CA LYS A 57 -1.79 -2.34 -3.93
C LYS A 57 -1.45 -3.49 -4.90
N ARG A 58 -1.45 -4.73 -4.41
CA ARG A 58 -1.19 -5.93 -5.21
C ARG A 58 -2.28 -6.20 -6.23
N LEU A 59 -3.55 -6.00 -5.87
CA LEU A 59 -4.68 -6.16 -6.78
C LEU A 59 -4.61 -5.16 -7.94
N ASN A 60 -4.32 -3.89 -7.66
CA ASN A 60 -4.15 -2.87 -8.70
C ASN A 60 -3.00 -3.22 -9.66
N ALA A 61 -1.89 -3.76 -9.13
CA ALA A 61 -0.79 -4.24 -9.96
C ALA A 61 -1.22 -5.43 -10.85
N ALA A 62 -1.95 -6.40 -10.29
CA ALA A 62 -2.44 -7.57 -11.03
C ALA A 62 -3.43 -7.19 -12.14
N VAL A 63 -4.37 -6.29 -11.85
CA VAL A 63 -5.34 -5.78 -12.84
C VAL A 63 -4.62 -5.06 -13.99
N LYS A 64 -3.60 -4.25 -13.69
CA LYS A 64 -2.79 -3.59 -14.74
C LYS A 64 -2.04 -4.57 -15.64
N VAL A 65 -1.65 -5.74 -15.13
CA VAL A 65 -1.00 -6.79 -15.91
C VAL A 65 -2.00 -7.53 -16.80
N LEU A 66 -3.22 -7.79 -16.29
CA LEU A 66 -4.28 -8.49 -17.04
C LEU A 66 -4.91 -7.65 -18.16
N LEU A 67 -4.94 -6.32 -18.02
CA LEU A 67 -5.51 -5.40 -19.01
C LEU A 67 -4.50 -4.97 -20.09
N LYS A 68 -3.30 -5.55 -20.09
CA LYS A 68 -2.23 -5.27 -21.06
C LYS A 68 -2.12 -6.41 -22.06
#